data_AF-A0A5D2H0F0-F1
#
_entry.id   AF-A0A5D2H0F0-F1
#
_cell.length_a   1.000
_cell.length_b   1.000
_cell.length_c   1.000
_cell.angle_alpha   90.00
_cell.angle_beta   90.00
_cell.angle_gamma   90.00
#
_symmetry.space_group_name_H-M   'P 1'
#
loop_
_entity.id
_entity.type
_entity.pdbx_description
1 polymer ?
#
loop_
_entity_poly.entity_id
_entity_poly.type
_entity_poly.pdbx_seq_one_letter_code
_entity_poly.pdbx_strand_id
1 'polypeptide(L)' 'MLGKSKSEAQNYLKGTQAREKNELLLKEFGINYNTLPAMFRLGSSVFRVKTENTPILENDASSVKKGKLK' A
#
# COMPACT_ATOMS: atom_id res chain seq x y z
N MET A 1 -17.47 -5.85 -21.62
CA MET A 1 -16.26 -6.06 -22.46
C MET A 1 -15.59 -7.33 -22.01
N LEU A 2 -15.21 -8.24 -22.92
CA LEU A 2 -14.28 -9.32 -22.58
C LEU A 2 -12.93 -8.72 -22.16
N GLY A 3 -12.32 -9.27 -21.11
CA GLY A 3 -11.02 -8.81 -20.64
C GLY A 3 -9.93 -8.95 -21.70
N LYS A 4 -8.93 -8.05 -21.66
CA LYS A 4 -7.76 -8.14 -22.54
C LYS A 4 -6.98 -9.42 -22.28
N SER A 5 -6.41 -10.03 -23.32
CA SER A 5 -5.44 -11.09 -23.14
C SER A 5 -4.18 -10.58 -22.44
N LYS A 6 -3.36 -11.49 -21.90
CA LYS A 6 -2.11 -11.14 -21.21
C LYS A 6 -1.18 -10.29 -22.12
N SER A 7 -1.05 -10.68 -23.39
CA SER A 7 -0.18 -10.01 -24.36
C SER A 7 -0.69 -8.62 -24.74
N GLU A 8 -2.00 -8.46 -24.93
CA GLU A 8 -2.61 -7.16 -25.24
C GLU A 8 -2.49 -6.19 -24.07
N ALA A 9 -2.72 -6.66 -22.84
CA ALA A 9 -2.53 -5.86 -21.63
C ALA A 9 -1.07 -5.41 -21.48
N GLN A 10 -0.11 -6.32 -21.68
CA GLN A 10 1.31 -6.02 -21.63
C GLN A 10 1.71 -4.97 -22.69
N ASN A 11 1.29 -5.15 -23.94
CA ASN A 11 1.59 -4.21 -25.03
C ASN A 11 0.99 -2.83 -24.77
N TYR A 12 -0.21 -2.78 -24.19
CA TYR A 12 -0.87 -1.53 -23.83
C TYR A 12 -0.17 -0.80 -22.68
N LEU A 13 0.33 -1.54 -21.68
CA LEU A 13 1.06 -0.95 -20.54
C LEU A 13 2.51 -0.60 -20.86
N LYS A 14 3.09 -1.20 -21.91
CA LYS A 14 4.48 -0.98 -22.32
C LYS A 14 4.67 0.48 -22.75
N GLY A 15 5.72 1.12 -22.26
CA GLY A 15 6.08 2.50 -22.61
C GLY A 15 5.29 3.57 -21.85
N THR A 16 4.23 3.21 -21.11
CA THR A 16 3.44 4.17 -20.34
C THR A 16 4.17 4.64 -19.07
N GLN A 17 3.94 5.89 -18.71
CA GLN A 17 4.46 6.51 -17.50
C GLN A 17 3.60 6.20 -16.27
N ALA A 18 4.14 6.43 -15.07
CA ALA A 18 3.42 6.20 -13.82
C ALA A 18 2.11 7.00 -13.74
N ARG A 19 2.11 8.24 -14.22
CA ARG A 19 0.91 9.09 -14.27
C ARG A 19 -0.19 8.47 -15.15
N GLU A 20 0.17 8.01 -16.34
CA GLU A 20 -0.79 7.43 -17.29
C GLU A 20 -1.42 6.15 -16.73
N LYS A 21 -0.63 5.30 -16.07
CA LYS A 21 -1.14 4.10 -15.38
C LYS A 21 -2.10 4.45 -14.25
N ASN A 22 -1.81 5.50 -13.49
CA ASN A 22 -2.69 5.95 -12.41
C ASN A 22 -4.02 6.49 -12.97
N GLU A 23 -3.97 7.25 -14.07
CA GLU A 23 -5.18 7.71 -14.76
C GLU A 23 -5.99 6.54 -15.35
N LEU A 24 -5.32 5.54 -15.93
CA LEU A 24 -5.94 4.31 -16.44
C LEU A 24 -6.72 3.58 -15.34
N LEU A 25 -6.08 3.37 -14.17
CA LEU A 25 -6.71 2.72 -13.02
C LEU A 25 -7.97 3.46 -12.57
N LEU A 26 -7.91 4.79 -12.50
CA LEU A 26 -9.02 5.60 -12.04
C LEU A 26 -10.16 5.65 -13.08
N LYS A 27 -9.84 5.87 -14.36
CA LYS A 27 -10.85 6.09 -15.42
C LYS A 27 -11.53 4.82 -15.87
N GLU A 28 -10.76 3.76 -16.15
CA GLU A 28 -11.30 2.52 -16.73
C GLU A 28 -11.78 1.53 -15.67
N PHE A 29 -11.19 1.58 -14.47
CA PHE A 29 -11.47 0.61 -13.41
C PHE A 29 -12.04 1.23 -12.13
N GLY A 30 -12.11 2.56 -12.03
CA GLY A 30 -12.58 3.23 -10.80
C GLY A 30 -11.64 3.05 -9.60
N ILE A 31 -10.40 2.62 -9.83
CA ILE A 31 -9.44 2.29 -8.77
C ILE A 31 -8.57 3.51 -8.49
N ASN A 32 -8.71 4.08 -7.29
CA ASN A 32 -7.78 5.09 -6.81
C ASN A 32 -6.56 4.42 -6.17
N TYR A 33 -5.44 4.36 -6.92
CA TYR A 33 -4.19 3.75 -6.46
C TYR A 33 -3.76 4.23 -5.07
N ASN A 34 -3.89 5.53 -4.77
CA ASN A 34 -3.42 6.13 -3.51
C ASN A 34 -4.20 5.66 -2.27
N THR A 35 -5.41 5.16 -2.47
CA THR A 35 -6.26 4.64 -1.37
C THR A 35 -5.98 3.17 -1.08
N LEU A 36 -5.19 2.49 -1.91
CA LEU A 36 -4.84 1.10 -1.68
C LEU A 36 -3.99 0.94 -0.40
N PRO A 37 -4.15 -0.19 0.33
CA PRO A 37 -3.33 -0.52 1.49
C PRO A 37 -1.83 -0.36 1.21
N ALA A 38 -1.09 0.15 2.20
CA ALA A 38 0.33 0.45 2.07
C ALA A 38 1.15 -0.76 1.58
N MET A 39 0.78 -1.97 2.00
CA MET A 39 1.46 -3.21 1.60
C MET A 39 1.52 -3.42 0.07
N PHE A 40 0.50 -2.98 -0.68
CA PHE A 40 0.44 -3.13 -2.14
C PHE A 40 1.20 -2.03 -2.89
N ARG A 41 1.44 -0.89 -2.24
CA ARG A 41 2.14 0.26 -2.85
C ARG A 41 3.60 0.35 -2.46
N LEU A 42 3.92 -0.01 -1.22
CA LEU A 42 5.21 0.19 -0.58
C LEU A 42 5.90 -1.13 -0.22
N GLY A 43 5.20 -2.26 -0.32
CA GLY A 43 5.70 -3.56 0.09
C GLY A 43 5.66 -3.75 1.61
N SER A 44 6.47 -4.66 2.12
CA SER A 44 6.58 -4.97 3.55
C SER A 44 8.03 -5.24 3.92
N SER A 45 8.43 -4.79 5.11
CA SER A 45 9.79 -4.93 5.62
C SER A 45 9.75 -5.56 7.02
N VAL A 46 10.65 -6.50 7.26
CA VAL A 46 10.76 -7.21 8.55
C VAL A 46 12.05 -6.78 9.23
N PHE A 47 11.94 -6.35 10.49
CA PHE A 47 13.06 -5.91 11.30
C PHE A 47 13.17 -6.76 12.57
N ARG A 48 14.40 -7.05 12.99
CA ARG A 48 14.63 -7.67 14.29
C ARG A 48 14.53 -6.59 15.37
N VAL A 49 13.51 -6.68 16.21
CA VAL A 49 13.34 -5.79 17.37
C VAL A 49 13.85 -6.52 18.61
N LYS A 50 14.79 -5.91 19.34
CA LYS A 50 15.15 -6.39 20.67
C LYS A 50 14.05 -5.95 21.63
N THR A 51 13.22 -6.89 22.07
CA THR A 51 12.23 -6.62 23.11
C THR A 51 12.95 -6.58 24.45
N GLU A 52 12.98 -5.41 25.10
CA GLU A 52 13.21 -5.37 26.54
C GLU A 52 11.97 -6.00 27.17
N ASN A 53 12.14 -7.14 27.85
CA ASN A 53 11.06 -7.86 28.51
C ASN A 53 10.53 -7.00 29.68
N THR A 54 9.66 -6.04 29.40
CA THR A 54 8.80 -5.46 30.43
C THR A 54 7.60 -6.40 30.60
N PRO A 55 7.35 -6.94 31.80
CA PRO A 55 6.18 -7.78 32.02
C PRO A 55 4.93 -6.94 31.76
N ILE A 56 4.18 -7.34 30.73
CA ILE A 56 2.87 -6.82 30.40
C ILE A 56 1.95 -7.11 31.58
N LEU A 57 1.65 -6.07 32.38
CA LEU A 57 0.44 -6.08 33.20
C LEU A 57 -0.71 -5.76 32.25
N GLU A 58 -1.47 -6.79 31.90
CA GLU A 58 -2.74 -6.63 31.21
C GLU A 58 -3.66 -5.79 32.09
N ASN A 59 -3.94 -4.56 31.65
CA ASN A 59 -5.19 -3.89 31.96
C ASN A 59 -5.49 -2.90 30.83
N ASP A 60 -6.59 -3.19 30.15
CA ASP A 60 -7.23 -2.37 29.15
C ASP A 60 -7.36 -0.90 29.58
N ALA A 61 -6.77 0.01 28.80
CA ALA A 61 -7.32 1.34 28.57
C ALA A 61 -6.55 2.04 27.45
N SER A 62 -7.28 2.40 26.40
CA SER A 62 -6.88 3.33 25.36
C SER A 62 -6.12 4.56 25.89
N SER A 63 -4.96 4.89 25.31
CA SER A 63 -4.55 6.30 25.16
C SER A 63 -3.41 6.50 24.17
N VAL A 64 -3.76 7.20 23.09
CA VAL A 64 -2.90 7.90 22.14
C VAL A 64 -1.82 8.71 22.85
N LYS A 65 -0.56 8.62 22.41
CA LYS A 65 0.40 9.74 22.52
C LYS A 65 1.19 9.92 21.22
N LYS A 66 0.87 11.03 20.54
CA LYS A 66 1.65 11.63 19.44
C LYS A 66 2.98 12.13 20.00
N GLY A 67 4.11 11.67 19.46
CA GLY A 67 5.42 12.26 19.71
C GLY A 67 5.88 13.07 18.50
N LYS A 68 5.87 14.40 18.62
CA LYS A 68 6.64 15.31 17.74
C LYS A 68 8.12 14.98 17.89
N LEU A 69 8.84 14.76 16.78
CA LEU A 69 10.30 14.86 16.78
C LEU A 69 10.72 16.26 16.33
N LYS A 70 11.73 16.76 17.04
CA LYS A 70 12.28 18.11 17.03
C LYS A 70 13.17 18.35 15.80
#